data_AF-A0A2D0QEX5-F1
#
_entry.id   AF-A0A2D0QEX5-F1
#
_cell.length_a   1.000
_cell.length_b   1.000
_cell.length_c   1.000
_cell.angle_alpha   90.00
_cell.angle_beta   90.00
_cell.angle_gamma   90.00
#
_symmetry.space_group_name_H-M   'P 1'
#
loop_
_entity.id
_entity.type
_entity.pdbx_description
1 polymer ?
#
loop_
_entity_poly.entity_id
_entity_poly.type
_entity_poly.pdbx_seq_one_letter_code
_entity_poly.pdbx_strand_id
1 'polypeptide(L)'
;MGKMEQTLPQFLMFIILIGWTQGQKNAIKYYSSSYGITCDDTCGKHEKYYYWCYTKNGWDYCSPEENTDYTGQPCREDHPCGKYGKSYRWCYTKGDNWGYCGLLRNTSEPKTRLYKGSSLMSVCWDACLYDERKKYYWCHTDEGWDYCSPLPDVTYKNEPCRLDHYCGTHDSGYTWCFTNSGYDYCGRISDGECTYITPEINKKDTNTVISCTWKDAKNEKQIKFNLEPEFTISSEGSTWKNEIINFIARWKNTYLNPQDSSKLITSDNLRFEVQKLVNEEGEQYYNLQIVVNVHAQSGRSTKLAQVHIPEYSVPDRFVQLAFVESFWRHARISLKINESVYS
;
A
#
# COMPACT_ATOMS: atom_id res chain seq x y z
N MET A 1 -40.58 -51.20 -50.54
CA MET A 1 -39.58 -51.10 -49.46
C MET A 1 -39.39 -49.62 -49.14
N GLY A 2 -40.20 -49.09 -48.22
CA GLY A 2 -40.19 -47.70 -47.82
C GLY A 2 -39.18 -47.44 -46.71
N LYS A 3 -38.42 -46.35 -46.82
CA LYS A 3 -37.51 -45.85 -45.79
C LYS A 3 -38.34 -45.32 -44.62
N MET A 4 -38.11 -45.87 -43.43
CA MET A 4 -38.53 -45.24 -42.17
C MET A 4 -37.48 -44.21 -41.77
N GLU A 5 -37.91 -42.96 -41.68
CA GLU A 5 -37.26 -41.92 -40.86
C GLU A 5 -37.38 -42.32 -39.39
N GLN A 6 -36.28 -42.25 -38.64
CA GLN A 6 -36.31 -42.13 -37.19
C GLN A 6 -35.49 -40.93 -36.77
N THR A 7 -36.21 -39.92 -36.31
CA THR A 7 -35.75 -38.70 -35.66
C THR A 7 -35.06 -39.04 -34.34
N LEU A 8 -33.76 -38.77 -34.26
CA LEU A 8 -32.98 -38.78 -33.03
C LEU A 8 -33.33 -37.53 -32.21
N PRO A 9 -33.72 -37.63 -30.92
CA PRO A 9 -34.22 -36.49 -30.17
C PRO A 9 -33.08 -35.54 -29.79
N GLN A 10 -33.30 -34.25 -30.05
CA GLN A 10 -32.50 -33.06 -29.73
C GLN A 10 -32.23 -32.83 -28.22
N PHE A 11 -32.33 -33.84 -27.36
CA PHE A 11 -32.31 -33.66 -25.90
C PHE A 11 -30.94 -33.88 -25.23
N LEU A 12 -29.90 -34.27 -25.97
CA LEU A 12 -28.56 -34.50 -25.41
C LEU A 12 -27.57 -33.34 -25.64
N MET A 13 -28.00 -32.25 -26.27
CA MET A 13 -27.14 -31.09 -26.57
C MET A 13 -27.57 -29.82 -25.80
N PHE A 14 -28.06 -29.97 -24.56
CA PHE A 14 -28.30 -28.82 -23.67
C PHE A 14 -27.65 -28.95 -22.28
N ILE A 15 -27.00 -30.08 -21.97
CA ILE A 15 -26.35 -30.30 -20.65
C ILE A 15 -24.82 -30.11 -20.69
N ILE A 16 -24.23 -29.75 -21.84
CA ILE A 16 -22.75 -29.54 -21.94
C ILE A 16 -22.35 -28.04 -21.91
N LEU A 17 -23.29 -27.12 -21.67
CA LEU A 17 -22.98 -25.68 -21.51
C LEU A 17 -23.19 -25.13 -20.09
N ILE A 18 -23.49 -25.98 -19.10
CA ILE A 18 -23.55 -25.57 -17.68
C ILE A 18 -22.35 -26.15 -16.92
N GLY A 19 -21.17 -25.79 -17.37
CA GLY A 19 -19.90 -25.99 -16.68
C GLY A 19 -18.89 -25.24 -17.54
N TRP A 20 -18.15 -24.24 -17.09
CA TRP A 20 -17.70 -23.92 -15.76
C TRP A 20 -17.64 -22.40 -15.68
N THR A 21 -18.61 -21.73 -15.06
CA THR A 21 -18.29 -20.46 -14.40
C THR A 21 -17.81 -20.83 -13.01
N GLN A 22 -16.57 -21.34 -12.91
CA GLN A 22 -15.86 -21.24 -11.64
C GLN A 22 -15.73 -19.75 -11.37
N GLY A 23 -16.69 -19.21 -10.61
CA GLY A 23 -16.50 -17.94 -9.95
C GLY A 23 -15.17 -18.03 -9.22
N GLN A 24 -14.24 -17.18 -9.60
CA GLN A 24 -12.94 -17.05 -8.98
C GLN A 24 -13.20 -16.75 -7.50
N LYS A 25 -13.20 -17.77 -6.64
CA LYS A 25 -13.39 -17.59 -5.20
C LYS A 25 -12.24 -16.70 -4.73
N ASN A 26 -12.56 -15.47 -4.34
CA ASN A 26 -11.65 -14.59 -3.63
C ASN A 26 -11.17 -15.35 -2.37
N ALA A 27 -9.97 -15.91 -2.41
CA ALA A 27 -9.41 -16.61 -1.27
C ALA A 27 -8.93 -15.56 -0.27
N ILE A 28 -9.59 -15.48 0.87
CA ILE A 28 -9.19 -14.59 1.96
C ILE A 28 -8.14 -15.33 2.80
N LYS A 29 -6.98 -14.72 2.98
CA LYS A 29 -5.99 -15.14 3.99
C LYS A 29 -6.22 -14.38 5.28
N TYR A 30 -6.19 -15.10 6.39
CA TYR A 30 -6.30 -14.53 7.74
C TYR A 30 -4.92 -14.47 8.38
N TYR A 31 -4.69 -13.44 9.18
CA TYR A 31 -3.46 -13.25 9.93
C TYR A 31 -3.79 -13.13 11.41
N SER A 32 -2.94 -13.73 12.22
CA SER A 32 -3.13 -13.76 13.66
C SER A 32 -2.83 -12.41 14.31
N SER A 33 -3.44 -12.16 15.47
CA SER A 33 -3.46 -10.85 16.13
C SER A 33 -2.15 -10.58 16.88
N SER A 34 -1.59 -11.60 17.53
CA SER A 34 -0.40 -11.45 18.37
C SER A 34 0.88 -11.47 17.53
N TYR A 35 0.97 -12.44 16.62
CA TYR A 35 2.17 -12.65 15.82
C TYR A 35 2.12 -11.97 14.44
N GLY A 36 0.94 -11.65 13.91
CA GLY A 36 0.81 -11.08 12.57
C GLY A 36 1.20 -12.04 11.46
N ILE A 37 1.06 -13.35 11.69
CA ILE A 37 1.45 -14.40 10.74
C ILE A 37 0.21 -15.08 10.17
N THR A 38 0.35 -15.67 8.97
CA THR A 38 -0.75 -16.34 8.28
C THR A 38 -1.31 -17.48 9.13
N CYS A 39 -2.64 -17.57 9.20
CA CYS A 39 -3.34 -18.73 9.75
C CYS A 39 -3.17 -19.94 8.82
N ASP A 40 -2.79 -21.08 9.40
CA ASP A 40 -2.66 -22.35 8.68
C ASP A 40 -4.04 -22.98 8.42
N ASP A 41 -5.02 -22.68 9.26
CA ASP A 41 -6.44 -23.04 9.12
C ASP A 41 -7.34 -21.80 9.02
N THR A 42 -8.65 -22.03 8.89
CA THR A 42 -9.61 -20.93 8.80
C THR A 42 -9.70 -20.19 10.12
N CYS A 43 -9.78 -18.85 10.08
CA CYS A 43 -10.15 -18.07 11.25
C CYS A 43 -11.56 -18.45 11.72
N GLY A 44 -11.66 -19.19 12.82
CA GLY A 44 -12.89 -19.85 13.22
C GLY A 44 -13.12 -19.82 14.73
N LYS A 45 -14.33 -20.17 15.15
CA LYS A 45 -14.68 -20.21 16.58
C LYS A 45 -14.14 -21.46 17.29
N HIS A 46 -14.00 -22.58 16.60
CA HIS A 46 -13.56 -23.87 17.17
C HIS A 46 -14.20 -24.16 18.55
N GLU A 47 -15.53 -24.09 18.62
CA GLU A 47 -16.34 -24.30 19.84
C GLU A 47 -16.13 -23.26 20.97
N LYS A 48 -15.49 -22.13 20.65
CA LYS A 48 -15.36 -20.95 21.53
C LYS A 48 -16.30 -19.83 21.10
N TYR A 49 -16.47 -18.84 21.98
CA TYR A 49 -17.22 -17.63 21.64
C TYR A 49 -16.41 -16.63 20.80
N TYR A 50 -15.11 -16.86 20.65
CA TYR A 50 -14.15 -16.00 19.95
C TYR A 50 -13.48 -16.72 18.78
N TYR A 51 -12.91 -15.94 17.87
CA TYR A 51 -12.21 -16.36 16.67
C TYR A 51 -10.70 -16.47 16.92
N TRP A 52 -10.14 -17.56 16.44
CA TRP A 52 -8.74 -17.92 16.57
C TRP A 52 -8.37 -18.88 15.44
N CYS A 53 -7.08 -19.05 15.22
CA CYS A 53 -6.55 -19.94 14.21
C CYS A 53 -5.23 -20.53 14.68
N TYR A 54 -4.85 -21.65 14.09
CA TYR A 54 -3.54 -22.24 14.24
C TYR A 54 -2.53 -21.52 13.32
N THR A 55 -1.31 -21.37 13.80
CA THR A 55 -0.19 -20.79 13.06
C THR A 55 1.07 -21.61 13.29
N LYS A 56 2.14 -21.32 12.56
CA LYS A 56 3.48 -21.86 12.83
C LYS A 56 3.98 -21.63 14.27
N ASN A 57 3.40 -20.67 15.01
CA ASN A 57 3.74 -20.38 16.42
C ASN A 57 2.69 -20.93 17.42
N GLY A 58 1.74 -21.74 16.97
CA GLY A 58 0.62 -22.25 17.77
C GLY A 58 -0.68 -21.47 17.58
N TRP A 59 -1.64 -21.70 18.47
CA TRP A 59 -2.94 -21.02 18.47
C TRP A 59 -2.82 -19.53 18.78
N ASP A 60 -3.46 -18.69 17.97
CA ASP A 60 -3.50 -17.24 18.17
C ASP A 60 -4.86 -16.67 17.72
N TYR A 61 -5.22 -15.49 18.23
CA TYR A 61 -6.48 -14.83 17.89
C TYR A 61 -6.48 -14.34 16.44
N CYS A 62 -7.63 -14.32 15.80
CA CYS A 62 -7.80 -13.77 14.46
C CYS A 62 -9.16 -13.07 14.36
N SER A 63 -9.36 -12.26 13.32
CA SER A 63 -10.63 -11.56 13.09
C SER A 63 -11.41 -12.20 11.95
N PRO A 64 -12.74 -12.35 12.08
CA PRO A 64 -13.58 -12.89 11.02
C PRO A 64 -13.75 -11.93 9.84
N GLU A 65 -13.65 -10.63 10.09
CA GLU A 65 -13.80 -9.56 9.10
C GLU A 65 -12.76 -8.47 9.32
N GLU A 66 -12.48 -7.67 8.28
CA GLU A 66 -11.59 -6.53 8.39
C GLU A 66 -12.10 -5.54 9.44
N ASN A 67 -11.17 -5.00 10.25
CA ASN A 67 -11.48 -4.02 11.29
C ASN A 67 -12.55 -4.47 12.31
N THR A 68 -12.58 -5.78 12.60
CA THR A 68 -13.31 -6.36 13.73
C THR A 68 -12.33 -6.94 14.74
N ASP A 69 -12.73 -7.02 16.00
CA ASP A 69 -11.97 -7.73 17.01
C ASP A 69 -12.12 -9.26 16.88
N TYR A 70 -11.38 -9.98 17.71
CA TYR A 70 -11.38 -11.44 17.78
C TYR A 70 -12.71 -12.04 18.25
N THR A 71 -13.70 -11.24 18.64
CA THR A 71 -15.07 -11.70 18.93
C THR A 71 -16.05 -11.34 17.81
N GLY A 72 -15.59 -10.63 16.78
CA GLY A 72 -16.39 -10.11 15.66
C GLY A 72 -17.05 -8.77 15.94
N GLN A 73 -16.67 -8.06 16.99
CA GLN A 73 -17.16 -6.71 17.26
C GLN A 73 -16.42 -5.69 16.40
N PRO A 74 -17.12 -4.71 15.78
CA PRO A 74 -16.48 -3.71 14.96
C PRO A 74 -15.58 -2.80 15.80
N CYS A 75 -14.36 -2.58 15.32
CA CYS A 75 -13.45 -1.57 15.84
C CYS A 75 -14.05 -0.17 15.61
N ARG A 76 -13.70 0.78 16.48
CA ARG A 76 -14.06 2.19 16.31
C ARG A 76 -13.33 2.78 15.10
N GLU A 77 -13.98 3.74 14.45
CA GLU A 77 -13.42 4.42 13.27
C GLU A 77 -12.19 5.25 13.61
N ASP A 78 -12.14 5.84 14.80
CA ASP A 78 -11.02 6.62 15.32
C ASP A 78 -9.91 5.76 15.96
N HIS A 79 -10.14 4.45 16.09
CA HIS A 79 -9.16 3.49 16.61
C HIS A 79 -9.31 2.13 15.90
N PRO A 80 -9.02 2.06 14.59
CA PRO A 80 -9.14 0.84 13.79
C PRO A 80 -8.20 -0.29 14.28
N CYS A 81 -8.21 -1.45 13.66
CA CYS A 81 -7.31 -2.53 14.02
C CYS A 81 -5.83 -2.14 13.78
N GLY A 82 -5.04 -2.11 14.85
CA GLY A 82 -3.65 -1.63 14.79
C GLY A 82 -2.82 -2.05 16.00
N LYS A 83 -1.51 -1.78 15.97
CA LYS A 83 -0.62 -2.14 17.10
C LYS A 83 -0.63 -1.11 18.22
N TYR A 84 -0.74 0.18 17.91
CA TYR A 84 -0.78 1.27 18.91
C TYR A 84 0.29 1.14 20.01
N GLY A 85 1.54 0.84 19.62
CA GLY A 85 2.67 0.65 20.53
C GLY A 85 2.75 -0.70 21.26
N LYS A 86 1.80 -1.62 21.01
CA LYS A 86 1.81 -3.00 21.53
C LYS A 86 2.48 -3.96 20.56
N SER A 87 2.90 -5.12 21.06
CA SER A 87 3.46 -6.20 20.23
C SER A 87 2.39 -6.93 19.42
N TYR A 88 1.14 -6.84 19.85
CA TYR A 88 -0.05 -7.42 19.22
C TYR A 88 -0.93 -6.32 18.62
N ARG A 89 -1.80 -6.72 17.69
CA ARG A 89 -2.84 -5.87 17.13
C ARG A 89 -4.10 -5.91 17.99
N TRP A 90 -4.72 -4.75 18.17
CA TRP A 90 -5.93 -4.57 18.94
C TRP A 90 -6.68 -3.31 18.47
N CYS A 91 -7.92 -3.16 18.93
CA CYS A 91 -8.69 -1.95 18.74
C CYS A 91 -9.67 -1.72 19.90
N TYR A 92 -10.18 -0.50 20.03
CA TYR A 92 -11.38 -0.25 20.83
C TYR A 92 -12.62 -0.61 20.02
N THR A 93 -13.59 -1.25 20.65
CA THR A 93 -14.88 -1.60 20.03
C THR A 93 -15.95 -0.56 20.34
N LYS A 94 -17.05 -0.57 19.59
CA LYS A 94 -18.17 0.37 19.79
C LYS A 94 -18.83 0.31 21.17
N GLY A 95 -18.58 -0.75 21.95
CA GLY A 95 -19.05 -0.89 23.33
C GLY A 95 -18.08 -0.35 24.40
N ASP A 96 -17.12 0.50 24.00
CA ASP A 96 -16.05 1.05 24.86
C ASP A 96 -15.18 0.00 25.58
N ASN A 97 -15.11 -1.21 25.01
CA ASN A 97 -14.15 -2.24 25.41
C ASN A 97 -13.00 -2.30 24.40
N TRP A 98 -11.98 -3.11 24.64
CA TRP A 98 -10.92 -3.39 23.68
C TRP A 98 -10.83 -4.88 23.37
N GLY A 99 -10.33 -5.22 22.18
CA GLY A 99 -10.13 -6.60 21.77
C GLY A 99 -8.94 -6.74 20.83
N TYR A 100 -8.34 -7.93 20.81
CA TYR A 100 -7.35 -8.31 19.79
C TYR A 100 -7.99 -8.26 18.41
N CYS A 101 -7.21 -7.97 17.37
CA CYS A 101 -7.72 -7.99 16.01
C CYS A 101 -6.65 -8.51 15.05
N GLY A 102 -7.06 -9.37 14.12
CA GLY A 102 -6.24 -9.91 13.05
C GLY A 102 -6.41 -9.10 11.76
N LEU A 103 -5.45 -9.23 10.84
CA LEU A 103 -5.60 -8.71 9.49
C LEU A 103 -6.19 -9.77 8.57
N LEU A 104 -6.87 -9.32 7.52
CA LEU A 104 -7.36 -10.15 6.44
C LEU A 104 -6.74 -9.64 5.14
N ARG A 105 -6.46 -10.56 4.21
CA ARG A 105 -6.00 -10.22 2.87
C ARG A 105 -6.83 -10.96 1.84
N ASN A 106 -7.49 -10.23 0.96
CA ASN A 106 -8.03 -10.83 -0.24
C ASN A 106 -6.87 -11.14 -1.20
N THR A 107 -6.60 -12.42 -1.50
CA THR A 107 -5.47 -12.77 -2.38
C THR A 107 -5.70 -12.41 -3.84
N SER A 108 -6.93 -12.04 -4.24
CA SER A 108 -7.18 -11.48 -5.56
C SER A 108 -6.82 -10.00 -5.63
N GLU A 109 -6.68 -9.31 -4.49
CA GLU A 109 -6.10 -7.97 -4.49
C GLU A 109 -4.61 -8.06 -4.82
N PRO A 110 -4.12 -7.27 -5.77
CA PRO A 110 -2.71 -7.22 -6.08
C PRO A 110 -1.97 -6.77 -4.81
N LYS A 111 -1.03 -7.61 -4.34
CA LYS A 111 -0.04 -7.20 -3.33
C LYS A 111 0.49 -5.83 -3.73
N THR A 112 0.70 -4.94 -2.76
CA THR A 112 1.51 -3.74 -2.97
C THR A 112 2.93 -4.21 -3.28
N ARG A 113 3.23 -4.56 -4.55
CA ARG A 113 4.58 -4.90 -5.02
C ARG A 113 5.47 -3.65 -5.01
N LEU A 114 5.14 -2.67 -4.20
CA LEU A 114 5.93 -1.47 -4.01
C LEU A 114 7.06 -1.70 -3.03
N TYR A 115 7.00 -2.71 -2.16
CA TYR A 115 8.06 -2.96 -1.19
C TYR A 115 8.43 -4.45 -1.18
N LYS A 116 9.72 -4.71 -1.25
CA LYS A 116 10.33 -6.02 -1.03
C LYS A 116 11.09 -5.92 0.27
N GLY A 117 10.80 -6.87 1.16
CA GLY A 117 11.39 -6.90 2.46
C GLY A 117 12.91 -7.11 2.39
N SER A 118 13.62 -6.58 3.37
CA SER A 118 15.06 -6.41 3.31
C SER A 118 15.82 -7.67 3.74
N SER A 119 15.25 -8.48 4.63
CA SER A 119 15.94 -9.63 5.24
C SER A 119 15.52 -10.98 4.65
N LEU A 120 14.22 -11.17 4.43
CA LEU A 120 13.65 -12.38 3.84
C LEU A 120 13.44 -12.21 2.33
N MET A 121 13.62 -11.00 1.80
CA MET A 121 13.35 -10.68 0.38
C MET A 121 11.91 -10.97 -0.04
N SER A 122 11.01 -11.02 0.93
CA SER A 122 9.61 -11.34 0.73
C SER A 122 8.82 -10.09 0.31
N VAL A 123 7.89 -10.25 -0.64
CA VAL A 123 7.06 -9.12 -1.11
C VAL A 123 6.09 -8.69 0.00
N CYS A 124 6.15 -7.40 0.36
CA CYS A 124 5.20 -6.77 1.26
C CYS A 124 3.81 -6.80 0.62
N TRP A 125 2.78 -7.08 1.41
CA TRP A 125 1.39 -6.97 0.92
C TRP A 125 0.62 -5.80 1.54
N ASP A 126 1.21 -5.13 2.51
CA ASP A 126 0.78 -3.83 3.02
C ASP A 126 1.89 -2.77 2.88
N ALA A 127 1.58 -1.54 3.30
CA ALA A 127 2.52 -0.43 3.26
C ALA A 127 3.73 -0.68 4.18
N CYS A 128 4.86 -0.06 3.84
CA CYS A 128 6.05 -0.08 4.68
C CYS A 128 5.89 0.91 5.84
N LEU A 129 5.51 0.42 7.02
CA LEU A 129 5.13 1.26 8.18
C LEU A 129 6.26 1.37 9.20
N TYR A 130 6.44 2.56 9.77
CA TYR A 130 7.36 2.80 10.87
C TYR A 130 6.76 2.40 12.21
N ASP A 131 7.49 1.60 12.98
CA ASP A 131 7.17 1.27 14.37
C ASP A 131 7.96 2.19 15.32
N GLU A 132 7.26 3.11 16.00
CA GLU A 132 7.86 4.07 16.92
C GLU A 132 8.56 3.44 18.13
N ARG A 133 8.13 2.25 18.56
CA ARG A 133 8.73 1.58 19.73
C ARG A 133 9.99 0.85 19.33
N LYS A 134 9.95 0.19 18.18
CA LYS A 134 11.05 -0.64 17.67
C LYS A 134 12.07 0.15 16.84
N LYS A 135 11.69 1.37 16.44
CA LYS A 135 12.51 2.33 15.68
C LYS A 135 12.93 1.81 14.31
N TYR A 136 12.01 1.14 13.63
CA TYR A 136 12.23 0.69 12.25
C TYR A 136 10.95 0.53 11.43
N TYR A 137 11.13 0.50 10.12
CA TYR A 137 10.15 0.20 9.10
C TYR A 137 10.00 -1.30 8.88
N TRP A 138 8.76 -1.74 8.72
CA TRP A 138 8.41 -3.14 8.51
C TRP A 138 7.10 -3.27 7.74
N CYS A 139 6.88 -4.45 7.16
CA CYS A 139 5.65 -4.80 6.47
C CYS A 139 5.30 -6.27 6.76
N HIS A 140 4.07 -6.67 6.42
CA HIS A 140 3.66 -8.07 6.46
C HIS A 140 4.01 -8.74 5.15
N THR A 141 4.33 -10.03 5.26
CA THR A 141 4.68 -10.90 4.14
C THR A 141 3.87 -12.19 4.23
N ASP A 142 4.00 -13.07 3.24
CA ASP A 142 3.43 -14.42 3.37
C ASP A 142 4.21 -15.26 4.42
N GLU A 143 5.43 -14.87 4.77
CA GLU A 143 6.29 -15.54 5.76
C GLU A 143 6.12 -14.96 7.19
N GLY A 144 5.28 -13.94 7.34
CA GLY A 144 4.97 -13.25 8.59
C GLY A 144 5.18 -11.76 8.43
N TRP A 145 6.37 -11.28 8.76
CA TRP A 145 6.78 -9.90 8.59
C TRP A 145 8.22 -9.82 8.12
N ASP A 146 8.60 -8.72 7.48
CA ASP A 146 9.98 -8.43 7.10
C ASP A 146 10.27 -6.94 7.33
N TYR A 147 11.54 -6.59 7.46
CA TYR A 147 11.98 -5.21 7.38
C TYR A 147 11.67 -4.68 5.98
N CYS A 148 11.37 -3.40 5.86
CA CYS A 148 11.23 -2.75 4.57
C CYS A 148 11.78 -1.33 4.68
N SER A 149 11.92 -0.63 3.57
CA SER A 149 12.33 0.78 3.56
C SER A 149 11.26 1.65 2.91
N PRO A 150 11.07 2.89 3.38
CA PRO A 150 10.13 3.82 2.76
C PRO A 150 10.56 4.24 1.34
N LEU A 151 11.85 4.11 1.02
CA LEU A 151 12.48 4.39 -0.28
C LEU A 151 13.55 3.32 -0.63
N PRO A 152 13.94 3.15 -1.91
CA PRO A 152 14.94 2.16 -2.32
C PRO A 152 16.31 2.29 -1.66
N ASP A 153 16.85 3.51 -1.54
CA ASP A 153 18.23 3.77 -1.10
C ASP A 153 18.33 4.34 0.32
N VAL A 154 17.44 3.85 1.18
CA VAL A 154 17.51 4.09 2.63
C VAL A 154 17.35 2.76 3.36
N THR A 155 17.89 2.66 4.57
CA THR A 155 17.76 1.47 5.39
C THR A 155 16.35 1.32 5.96
N TYR A 156 16.04 0.16 6.55
CA TYR A 156 14.81 -0.03 7.33
C TYR A 156 14.73 0.87 8.57
N LYS A 157 15.81 1.58 8.93
CA LYS A 157 15.80 2.65 9.95
C LYS A 157 15.76 4.04 9.35
N ASN A 158 15.57 4.16 8.03
CA ASN A 158 15.53 5.41 7.30
C ASN A 158 16.86 6.19 7.32
N GLU A 159 17.97 5.45 7.41
CA GLU A 159 19.31 6.02 7.20
C GLU A 159 19.66 5.97 5.72
N PRO A 160 20.17 7.05 5.10
CA PRO A 160 20.58 7.02 3.71
C PRO A 160 21.70 6.02 3.45
N CYS A 161 21.56 5.24 2.39
CA CYS A 161 22.67 4.49 1.83
C CYS A 161 23.72 5.45 1.26
N ARG A 162 24.99 5.05 1.31
CA ARG A 162 26.08 5.82 0.71
C ARG A 162 25.98 5.81 -0.82
N LEU A 163 26.40 6.91 -1.44
CA LEU A 163 26.41 7.06 -2.90
C LEU A 163 27.34 6.10 -3.63
N ASP A 164 28.31 5.50 -2.93
CA ASP A 164 29.19 4.47 -3.46
C ASP A 164 28.77 3.05 -3.09
N HIS A 165 27.64 2.90 -2.38
CA HIS A 165 27.12 1.61 -1.95
C HIS A 165 25.60 1.65 -1.79
N TYR A 166 24.90 1.73 -2.92
CA TYR A 166 23.43 1.72 -3.00
C TYR A 166 22.80 0.46 -2.40
N CYS A 167 21.49 0.51 -2.17
CA CYS A 167 20.76 -0.65 -1.70
C CYS A 167 20.77 -1.78 -2.72
N GLY A 168 21.30 -2.94 -2.33
CA GLY A 168 21.45 -4.07 -3.24
C GLY A 168 21.65 -5.38 -2.51
N THR A 169 21.67 -6.48 -3.26
CA THR A 169 21.99 -7.80 -2.69
C THR A 169 23.46 -7.93 -2.37
N HIS A 170 24.34 -7.34 -3.20
CA HIS A 170 25.80 -7.44 -3.06
C HIS A 170 26.24 -8.88 -2.77
N ASP A 171 25.80 -9.78 -3.64
CA ASP A 171 26.02 -11.24 -3.57
C ASP A 171 25.50 -11.93 -2.28
N SER A 172 24.59 -11.28 -1.56
CA SER A 172 23.92 -11.82 -0.37
C SER A 172 22.48 -12.27 -0.67
N GLY A 173 21.91 -13.09 0.22
CA GLY A 173 20.51 -13.52 0.17
C GLY A 173 19.50 -12.51 0.74
N TYR A 174 19.93 -11.28 0.98
CA TYR A 174 19.16 -10.16 1.54
C TYR A 174 19.65 -8.86 0.92
N THR A 175 18.93 -7.75 1.09
CA THR A 175 19.31 -6.44 0.57
C THR A 175 19.82 -5.51 1.66
N TRP A 176 20.93 -4.83 1.37
CA TRP A 176 21.65 -4.00 2.32
C TRP A 176 22.47 -2.90 1.67
N CYS A 177 22.92 -1.96 2.50
CA CYS A 177 23.86 -0.92 2.09
C CYS A 177 24.77 -0.48 3.24
N PHE A 178 25.89 0.18 2.90
CA PHE A 178 26.63 0.96 3.89
C PHE A 178 25.99 2.33 4.07
N THR A 179 25.90 2.77 5.32
CA THR A 179 25.55 4.13 5.74
C THR A 179 26.78 4.80 6.37
N ASN A 180 26.62 6.04 6.83
CA ASN A 180 27.67 6.70 7.63
C ASN A 180 27.87 6.05 9.01
N SER A 181 26.89 5.28 9.48
CA SER A 181 26.88 4.62 10.78
C SER A 181 27.36 3.16 10.73
N GLY A 182 27.62 2.61 9.54
CA GLY A 182 28.04 1.23 9.34
C GLY A 182 27.26 0.53 8.23
N TYR A 183 26.85 -0.71 8.46
CA TYR A 183 26.02 -1.52 7.56
C TYR A 183 24.61 -1.61 8.14
N ASP A 184 23.57 -1.61 7.30
CA ASP A 184 22.22 -2.03 7.71
C ASP A 184 21.42 -2.57 6.52
N TYR A 185 20.32 -3.27 6.81
CA TYR A 185 19.39 -3.73 5.77
C TYR A 185 18.68 -2.57 5.08
N CYS A 186 18.31 -2.75 3.82
CA CYS A 186 17.54 -1.76 3.06
C CYS A 186 16.52 -2.48 2.17
N GLY A 187 15.32 -1.93 2.06
CA GLY A 187 14.23 -2.50 1.27
C GLY A 187 14.26 -1.93 -0.14
N ARG A 188 13.98 -2.78 -1.13
CA ARG A 188 13.84 -2.35 -2.52
C ARG A 188 12.37 -2.19 -2.87
N ILE A 189 12.06 -1.35 -3.86
CA ILE A 189 10.76 -1.47 -4.54
C ILE A 189 10.75 -2.78 -5.33
N SER A 190 9.65 -3.54 -5.32
CA SER A 190 9.65 -4.86 -5.96
C SER A 190 9.94 -4.71 -7.45
N ASP A 191 10.88 -5.52 -7.92
CA ASP A 191 11.19 -5.63 -9.34
C ASP A 191 9.90 -6.00 -10.11
N GLY A 192 9.53 -5.18 -11.09
CA GLY A 192 8.44 -5.47 -12.04
C GLY A 192 7.15 -4.63 -11.94
N GLU A 193 6.94 -3.82 -10.89
CA GLU A 193 5.81 -2.86 -10.86
C GLU A 193 6.28 -1.42 -11.09
N CYS A 194 7.40 -1.00 -10.50
CA CYS A 194 7.96 0.34 -10.67
C CYS A 194 9.47 0.30 -10.83
N THR A 195 10.00 1.23 -11.63
CA THR A 195 11.42 1.41 -11.89
C THR A 195 11.79 2.87 -11.66
N TYR A 196 12.81 3.12 -10.85
CA TYR A 196 13.41 4.44 -10.70
C TYR A 196 14.25 4.75 -11.92
N ILE A 197 14.02 5.92 -12.51
CA ILE A 197 14.74 6.36 -13.70
C ILE A 197 15.96 7.14 -13.24
N THR A 198 17.16 6.62 -13.52
CA THR A 198 18.41 7.34 -13.28
C THR A 198 18.75 8.25 -14.47
N PRO A 199 19.53 9.33 -14.26
CA PRO A 199 19.95 10.22 -15.34
C PRO A 199 20.69 9.50 -16.49
N GLU A 200 21.38 8.39 -16.20
CA GLU A 200 22.08 7.57 -17.20
C GLU A 200 21.13 6.83 -18.15
N ILE A 201 19.95 6.45 -17.65
CA ILE A 201 18.92 5.71 -18.41
C ILE A 201 18.12 6.66 -19.32
N ASN A 202 18.05 7.96 -18.99
CA ASN A 202 17.13 8.88 -19.65
C ASN A 202 17.83 10.04 -20.37
N LYS A 203 18.06 9.89 -21.68
CA LYS A 203 18.65 10.94 -22.54
C LYS A 203 17.62 11.93 -23.12
N LYS A 204 16.31 11.77 -22.85
CA LYS A 204 15.23 12.52 -23.55
C LYS A 204 14.14 13.13 -22.65
N ASP A 205 13.89 12.60 -21.46
CA ASP A 205 12.80 13.04 -20.58
C ASP A 205 13.34 13.30 -19.17
N THR A 206 13.79 14.53 -18.91
CA THR A 206 14.56 14.86 -17.69
C THR A 206 13.74 14.94 -16.42
N ASN A 207 12.40 14.92 -16.52
CA ASN A 207 11.52 15.18 -15.38
C ASN A 207 10.88 13.90 -14.82
N THR A 208 10.83 12.80 -15.58
CA THR A 208 10.29 11.54 -15.06
C THR A 208 11.29 10.87 -14.11
N VAL A 209 10.90 10.67 -12.85
CA VAL A 209 11.75 10.05 -11.81
C VAL A 209 11.40 8.59 -11.54
N ILE A 210 10.16 8.18 -11.77
CA ILE A 210 9.70 6.79 -11.63
C ILE A 210 8.77 6.45 -12.81
N SER A 211 8.93 5.25 -13.35
CA SER A 211 7.98 4.65 -14.28
C SER A 211 7.43 3.37 -13.67
N CYS A 212 6.11 3.30 -13.53
CA CYS A 212 5.40 2.13 -13.07
C CYS A 212 4.53 1.52 -14.18
N THR A 213 4.29 0.22 -14.09
CA THR A 213 3.38 -0.53 -14.96
C THR A 213 2.25 -1.09 -14.12
N TRP A 214 1.02 -0.78 -14.51
CA TRP A 214 -0.19 -1.30 -13.90
C TRP A 214 -1.03 -2.02 -14.96
N LYS A 215 -1.36 -3.29 -14.70
CA LYS A 215 -2.26 -4.07 -15.56
C LYS A 215 -3.64 -4.15 -14.92
N ASP A 216 -4.65 -3.70 -15.65
CA ASP A 216 -6.05 -4.03 -15.35
C ASP A 216 -6.52 -5.21 -16.22
N ALA A 217 -7.77 -5.65 -16.07
CA ALA A 217 -8.28 -6.83 -16.77
C ALA A 217 -8.34 -6.68 -18.31
N LYS A 218 -8.19 -5.46 -18.84
CA LYS A 218 -8.35 -5.14 -20.26
C LYS A 218 -7.13 -4.48 -20.87
N ASN A 219 -6.36 -3.70 -20.10
CA ASN A 219 -5.28 -2.85 -20.58
C ASN A 219 -4.06 -2.88 -19.66
N GLU A 220 -2.89 -2.68 -20.26
CA GLU A 220 -1.68 -2.31 -19.56
C GLU A 220 -1.50 -0.79 -19.62
N LYS A 221 -1.29 -0.18 -18.47
CA LYS A 221 -1.13 1.26 -18.29
C LYS A 221 0.25 1.54 -17.73
N GLN A 222 0.93 2.51 -18.32
CA GLN A 222 2.18 3.04 -17.79
C GLN A 222 1.88 4.30 -16.98
N ILE A 223 2.34 4.36 -15.75
CA ILE A 223 2.21 5.51 -14.86
C ILE A 223 3.59 6.14 -14.69
N LYS A 224 3.74 7.40 -15.08
CA LYS A 224 4.97 8.17 -14.93
C LYS A 224 4.84 9.18 -13.80
N PHE A 225 5.87 9.27 -12.98
CA PHE A 225 5.97 10.21 -11.87
C PHE A 225 6.89 11.34 -12.31
N ASN A 226 6.32 12.50 -12.59
CA ASN A 226 7.05 13.66 -13.09
C ASN A 226 7.35 14.62 -11.95
N LEU A 227 8.61 15.02 -11.87
CA LEU A 227 9.12 16.00 -10.92
C LEU A 227 8.84 17.41 -11.41
N GLU A 228 8.28 18.23 -10.54
CA GLU A 228 8.12 19.67 -10.77
C GLU A 228 8.92 20.45 -9.71
N PRO A 229 10.09 20.99 -10.09
CA PRO A 229 11.09 21.49 -9.13
C PRO A 229 10.77 22.88 -8.54
N GLU A 230 9.85 23.65 -9.11
CA GLU A 230 9.46 24.96 -8.59
C GLU A 230 8.44 24.84 -7.44
N PHE A 231 8.86 24.24 -6.32
CA PHE A 231 7.98 24.07 -5.17
C PHE A 231 8.69 24.31 -3.82
N THR A 232 8.07 25.11 -2.95
CA THR A 232 8.58 25.40 -1.61
C THR A 232 7.89 24.51 -0.56
N ILE A 233 8.57 23.41 -0.21
CA ILE A 233 8.17 22.53 0.91
C ILE A 233 8.79 23.04 2.21
N SER A 234 8.06 22.90 3.32
CA SER A 234 8.59 23.21 4.65
C SER A 234 9.76 22.29 5.01
N SER A 235 10.86 22.85 5.54
CA SER A 235 11.96 22.08 6.14
C SER A 235 11.60 21.47 7.51
N GLU A 236 10.48 21.89 8.11
CA GLU A 236 10.01 21.40 9.42
C GLU A 236 9.54 19.94 9.37
N GLY A 237 9.24 19.42 8.17
CA GLY A 237 8.85 18.01 7.95
C GLY A 237 9.90 16.98 8.39
N SER A 238 11.15 17.40 8.58
CA SER A 238 12.22 16.53 9.09
C SER A 238 11.94 15.96 10.48
N THR A 239 11.22 16.70 11.32
CA THR A 239 10.80 16.29 12.68
C THR A 239 9.80 15.13 12.64
N TRP A 240 8.95 15.08 11.61
CA TRP A 240 7.83 14.15 11.51
C TRP A 240 7.99 13.11 10.40
N LYS A 241 9.21 12.90 9.88
CA LYS A 241 9.45 11.98 8.74
C LYS A 241 8.70 10.65 8.85
N ASN A 242 8.81 9.99 10.01
CA ASN A 242 8.19 8.69 10.21
C ASN A 242 6.67 8.78 10.40
N GLU A 243 6.18 9.80 11.10
CA GLU A 243 4.75 10.08 11.22
C GLU A 243 4.13 10.31 9.84
N ILE A 244 4.80 11.09 8.97
CA ILE A 244 4.34 11.40 7.61
C ILE A 244 4.23 10.12 6.77
N ILE A 245 5.22 9.21 6.81
CA ILE A 245 5.11 7.95 6.06
C ILE A 245 3.93 7.11 6.55
N ASN A 246 3.77 6.98 7.87
CA ASN A 246 2.63 6.27 8.45
C ASN A 246 1.29 6.94 8.10
N PHE A 247 1.28 8.27 8.02
CA PHE A 247 0.11 9.06 7.65
C PHE A 247 -0.25 8.85 6.17
N ILE A 248 0.74 8.85 5.28
CA ILE A 248 0.58 8.55 3.83
C ILE A 248 -0.06 7.18 3.62
N ALA A 249 0.39 6.15 4.37
CA ALA A 249 -0.13 4.79 4.24
C ALA A 249 -1.64 4.66 4.52
N ARG A 250 -2.25 5.65 5.19
CA ARG A 250 -3.69 5.67 5.47
C ARG A 250 -4.52 6.20 4.29
N TRP A 251 -3.88 6.76 3.26
CA TRP A 251 -4.58 7.32 2.09
C TRP A 251 -5.42 6.27 1.35
N LYS A 252 -6.64 6.65 1.00
CA LYS A 252 -7.58 5.89 0.15
C LYS A 252 -8.21 6.85 -0.87
N ASN A 253 -8.34 6.42 -2.12
CA ASN A 253 -8.92 7.28 -3.16
C ASN A 253 -10.41 7.55 -3.00
N THR A 254 -11.09 6.83 -2.11
CA THR A 254 -12.45 7.15 -1.69
C THR A 254 -12.55 8.55 -1.07
N TYR A 255 -11.43 9.15 -0.63
CA TYR A 255 -11.36 10.53 -0.12
C TYR A 255 -11.31 11.62 -1.21
N LEU A 256 -11.22 11.26 -2.49
CA LEU A 256 -11.14 12.25 -3.57
C LEU A 256 -12.43 13.04 -3.78
N ASN A 257 -13.57 12.58 -3.25
CA ASN A 257 -14.85 13.29 -3.39
C ASN A 257 -14.87 14.58 -2.55
N PRO A 258 -14.79 15.78 -3.16
CA PRO A 258 -14.65 17.04 -2.43
C PRO A 258 -15.91 17.46 -1.66
N GLN A 259 -17.06 16.84 -1.95
CA GLN A 259 -18.35 17.12 -1.30
C GLN A 259 -18.44 16.52 0.12
N ASP A 260 -17.49 15.65 0.49
CA ASP A 260 -17.49 14.92 1.76
C ASP A 260 -16.17 15.12 2.52
N SER A 261 -15.72 16.38 2.61
CA SER A 261 -14.50 16.78 3.32
C SER A 261 -14.50 16.39 4.81
N SER A 262 -15.66 16.02 5.35
CA SER A 262 -15.83 15.44 6.69
C SER A 262 -15.11 14.10 6.89
N LYS A 263 -14.70 13.43 5.80
CA LYS A 263 -14.00 12.13 5.81
C LYS A 263 -12.48 12.22 5.64
N LEU A 264 -11.92 13.43 5.51
CA LEU A 264 -10.47 13.57 5.33
C LEU A 264 -9.73 13.19 6.61
N ILE A 265 -8.78 12.27 6.45
CA ILE A 265 -7.96 11.78 7.54
C ILE A 265 -7.10 12.92 8.11
N THR A 266 -7.13 13.05 9.44
CA THR A 266 -6.23 13.92 10.21
C THR A 266 -5.45 13.11 11.26
N SER A 267 -4.32 13.65 11.69
CA SER A 267 -3.62 13.30 12.94
C SER A 267 -3.58 14.55 13.82
N ASP A 268 -2.94 14.45 14.99
CA ASP A 268 -2.70 15.62 15.84
C ASP A 268 -1.87 16.69 15.10
N ASN A 269 -0.90 16.25 14.29
CA ASN A 269 0.06 17.14 13.62
C ASN A 269 -0.23 17.36 12.13
N LEU A 270 -0.95 16.46 11.46
CA LEU A 270 -1.05 16.41 10.00
C LEU A 270 -2.51 16.34 9.51
N ARG A 271 -2.76 16.82 8.29
CA ARG A 271 -4.01 16.55 7.57
C ARG A 271 -3.76 16.42 6.07
N PHE A 272 -4.63 15.66 5.40
CA PHE A 272 -4.74 15.71 3.95
C PHE A 272 -5.65 16.87 3.53
N GLU A 273 -5.26 17.58 2.48
CA GLU A 273 -6.09 18.56 1.79
C GLU A 273 -6.30 18.11 0.34
N VAL A 274 -7.55 18.10 -0.11
CA VAL A 274 -7.94 17.80 -1.49
C VAL A 274 -8.50 19.07 -2.10
N GLN A 275 -7.76 19.66 -3.03
CA GLN A 275 -8.12 20.89 -3.72
C GLN A 275 -8.74 20.57 -5.09
N LYS A 276 -9.63 21.47 -5.56
CA LYS A 276 -10.37 21.30 -6.81
C LYS A 276 -9.46 21.14 -8.03
N LEU A 277 -10.03 20.54 -9.08
CA LEU A 277 -9.35 20.15 -10.30
C LEU A 277 -8.57 21.30 -10.93
N VAL A 278 -7.28 21.07 -11.20
CA VAL A 278 -6.42 21.96 -11.99
C VAL A 278 -6.40 21.42 -13.42
N ASN A 279 -6.56 22.31 -14.40
CA ASN A 279 -6.39 21.95 -15.80
C ASN A 279 -4.91 22.11 -16.17
N GLU A 280 -4.26 21.01 -16.54
CA GLU A 280 -2.89 21.00 -17.07
C GLU A 280 -2.91 20.26 -18.41
N GLU A 281 -2.48 20.93 -19.48
CA GLU A 281 -2.40 20.37 -20.84
C GLU A 281 -3.71 19.76 -21.37
N GLY A 282 -4.88 20.22 -20.88
CA GLY A 282 -6.20 19.73 -21.28
C GLY A 282 -6.71 18.55 -20.44
N GLU A 283 -5.93 18.08 -19.46
CA GLU A 283 -6.34 17.05 -18.50
C GLU A 283 -6.70 17.68 -17.14
N GLN A 284 -7.64 17.05 -16.42
CA GLN A 284 -8.05 17.46 -15.09
C GLN A 284 -7.29 16.68 -14.02
N TYR A 285 -6.70 17.40 -13.07
CA TYR A 285 -5.92 16.83 -11.98
C TYR A 285 -6.49 17.23 -10.61
N TYR A 286 -6.67 16.26 -9.72
CA TYR A 286 -6.80 16.55 -8.30
C TYR A 286 -5.46 17.04 -7.75
N ASN A 287 -5.51 18.17 -7.04
CA ASN A 287 -4.35 18.72 -6.34
C ASN A 287 -4.43 18.30 -4.86
N LEU A 288 -3.58 17.37 -4.48
CA LEU A 288 -3.56 16.76 -3.15
C LEU A 288 -2.37 17.27 -2.35
N GLN A 289 -2.56 17.57 -1.08
CA GLN A 289 -1.52 18.11 -0.20
C GLN A 289 -1.52 17.43 1.17
N ILE A 290 -0.32 17.31 1.75
CA ILE A 290 -0.14 17.04 3.19
C ILE A 290 0.35 18.32 3.84
N VAL A 291 -0.33 18.74 4.89
CA VAL A 291 -0.03 19.98 5.60
C VAL A 291 0.02 19.76 7.11
N VAL A 292 0.77 20.63 7.80
CA VAL A 292 0.84 20.65 9.28
C VAL A 292 -0.40 21.34 9.87
N ASN A 293 -0.89 20.85 11.02
CA ASN A 293 -2.03 21.38 11.78
C ASN A 293 -1.71 22.58 12.68
N VAL A 294 -0.49 23.13 12.62
CA VAL A 294 -0.10 24.33 13.40
C VAL A 294 -0.51 25.62 12.69
N HIS A 295 -0.76 26.69 13.47
CA HIS A 295 -0.98 28.02 12.92
C HIS A 295 0.23 28.46 12.11
N ALA A 296 0.01 28.77 10.82
CA ALA A 296 1.03 29.31 9.94
C ALA A 296 1.61 30.60 10.54
N GLN A 297 2.90 30.58 10.88
CA GLN A 297 3.63 31.82 11.12
C GLN A 297 3.76 32.55 9.77
N SER A 298 3.50 33.86 9.75
CA SER A 298 3.54 34.70 8.55
C SER A 298 4.79 34.39 7.70
N GLY A 299 4.58 33.92 6.46
CA GLY A 299 5.64 33.67 5.48
C GLY A 299 6.23 32.24 5.46
N ARG A 300 5.75 31.29 6.27
CA ARG A 300 6.18 29.88 6.22
C ARG A 300 5.13 28.98 5.54
N SER A 301 5.59 28.19 4.56
CA SER A 301 4.79 27.12 3.95
C SER A 301 4.50 26.04 4.99
N THR A 302 3.24 25.63 5.14
CA THR A 302 2.83 24.50 5.99
C THR A 302 2.76 23.18 5.20
N LYS A 303 3.07 23.22 3.90
CA LYS A 303 2.99 22.08 2.99
C LYS A 303 4.22 21.19 3.13
N LEU A 304 3.99 19.89 3.33
CA LEU A 304 5.01 18.85 3.48
C LEU A 304 5.14 18.00 2.23
N ALA A 305 4.05 17.80 1.49
CA ALA A 305 4.03 17.09 0.22
C ALA A 305 2.88 17.61 -0.65
N GLN A 306 3.05 17.57 -1.97
CA GLN A 306 2.01 17.92 -2.93
C GLN A 306 2.07 16.99 -4.15
N VAL A 307 0.92 16.44 -4.51
CA VAL A 307 0.76 15.51 -5.62
C VAL A 307 -0.37 15.98 -6.53
N HIS A 308 -0.13 15.98 -7.84
CA HIS A 308 -1.19 16.07 -8.83
C HIS A 308 -1.51 14.67 -9.34
N ILE A 309 -2.75 14.22 -9.13
CA ILE A 309 -3.23 12.96 -9.69
C ILE A 309 -4.34 13.24 -10.71
N PRO A 310 -4.37 12.54 -11.83
CA PRO A 310 -5.42 12.72 -12.82
C PRO A 310 -6.78 12.29 -12.27
N GLU A 311 -7.86 12.84 -12.83
CA GLU A 311 -9.23 12.54 -12.39
C GLU A 311 -9.62 11.06 -12.56
N TYR A 312 -8.99 10.36 -13.51
CA TYR A 312 -9.20 8.94 -13.74
C TYR A 312 -8.51 8.05 -12.70
N SER A 313 -9.04 6.83 -12.51
CA SER A 313 -8.68 5.93 -11.41
C SER A 313 -7.21 5.46 -11.46
N VAL A 314 -6.34 6.10 -10.68
CA VAL A 314 -5.03 5.58 -10.26
C VAL A 314 -5.23 4.69 -9.03
N PRO A 315 -4.61 3.52 -8.87
CA PRO A 315 -4.68 2.77 -7.60
C PRO A 315 -4.08 3.52 -6.39
N ASP A 316 -4.68 3.39 -5.20
CA ASP A 316 -4.26 4.05 -3.94
C ASP A 316 -2.74 4.01 -3.72
N ARG A 317 -2.13 2.85 -3.97
CA ARG A 317 -0.70 2.60 -3.74
C ARG A 317 0.23 3.51 -4.55
N PHE A 318 -0.16 3.91 -5.77
CA PHE A 318 0.64 4.84 -6.56
C PHE A 318 0.50 6.28 -6.08
N VAL A 319 -0.69 6.65 -5.56
CA VAL A 319 -0.89 7.95 -4.91
C VAL A 319 -0.05 8.03 -3.62
N GLN A 320 -0.05 6.95 -2.84
CA GLN A 320 0.81 6.84 -1.65
C GLN A 320 2.30 6.98 -2.02
N LEU A 321 2.77 6.25 -3.04
CA LEU A 321 4.15 6.38 -3.53
C LEU A 321 4.46 7.81 -3.98
N ALA A 322 3.54 8.48 -4.66
CA ALA A 322 3.72 9.85 -5.15
C ALA A 322 3.89 10.84 -3.99
N PHE A 323 3.13 10.66 -2.90
CA PHE A 323 3.30 11.46 -1.70
C PHE A 323 4.64 11.21 -1.01
N VAL A 324 5.07 9.94 -0.92
CA VAL A 324 6.39 9.60 -0.37
C VAL A 324 7.48 10.30 -1.19
N GLU A 325 7.46 10.17 -2.52
CA GLU A 325 8.43 10.82 -3.40
C GLU A 325 8.39 12.35 -3.30
N SER A 326 7.20 12.95 -3.25
CA SER A 326 7.04 14.40 -3.12
C SER A 326 7.68 14.91 -1.82
N PHE A 327 7.40 14.24 -0.70
CA PHE A 327 7.94 14.58 0.61
C PHE A 327 9.47 14.54 0.62
N TRP A 328 10.05 13.45 0.11
CA TRP A 328 11.50 13.23 0.17
C TRP A 328 12.30 14.09 -0.80
N ARG A 329 11.75 14.37 -1.98
CA ARG A 329 12.40 15.22 -2.98
C ARG A 329 12.20 16.70 -2.73
N HIS A 330 11.37 17.07 -1.75
CA HIS A 330 10.94 18.44 -1.51
C HIS A 330 10.34 19.09 -2.77
N ALA A 331 9.58 18.32 -3.54
CA ALA A 331 9.07 18.72 -4.85
C ALA A 331 7.64 18.24 -5.06
N ARG A 332 6.92 18.87 -5.98
CA ARG A 332 5.62 18.35 -6.41
C ARG A 332 5.83 17.17 -7.36
N ILE A 333 4.99 16.15 -7.21
CA ILE A 333 4.95 15.00 -8.12
C ILE A 333 3.63 15.00 -8.89
N SER A 334 3.71 14.93 -10.20
CA SER A 334 2.54 14.83 -11.09
C SER A 334 2.51 13.47 -11.76
N LEU A 335 1.39 12.76 -11.64
CA LEU A 335 1.21 11.43 -12.24
C LEU A 335 0.65 11.55 -13.65
N LYS A 336 1.39 11.09 -14.66
CA LYS A 336 0.87 10.96 -16.04
C LYS A 336 0.60 9.50 -16.38
N ILE A 337 -0.55 9.19 -16.97
CA ILE A 337 -0.87 7.83 -17.42
C ILE A 337 -0.86 7.77 -18.94
N ASN A 338 -0.10 6.81 -19.48
CA ASN A 338 -0.16 6.44 -20.87
C ASN A 338 -0.80 5.05 -20.99
N GLU A 339 -1.83 4.92 -21.82
CA GLU A 339 -2.41 3.61 -22.15
C GLU A 339 -1.60 3.00 -23.30
N SER A 340 -0.99 1.83 -23.06
CA SER A 340 -0.47 1.03 -24.16
C SER A 340 -1.61 0.20 -24.74
N VAL A 341 -2.23 0.70 -25.79
CA VAL A 341 -3.14 -0.10 -26.62
C VAL A 341 -2.27 -1.06 -27.42
N TYR A 342 -2.26 -2.34 -27.05
CA TYR A 342 -1.80 -3.37 -27.97
C TYR A 342 -2.83 -3.46 -29.09
N SER A 343 -2.47 -2.94 -30.27
CA SER A 343 -3.20 -3.12 -31.53
C SER A 343 -3.10 -4.55 -32.02
#